data_AF-A0A2H0A8G5-F1
#
_entry.id   AF-A0A2H0A8G5-F1
#
_cell.length_a   1.000
_cell.length_b   1.000
_cell.length_c   1.000
_cell.angle_alpha   90.00
_cell.angle_beta   90.00
_cell.angle_gamma   90.00
#
_symmetry.space_group_name_H-M   'P 1'
#
loop_
_entity.id
_entity.type
_entity.pdbx_description
1 polymer ?
#
loop_
_entity_poly.entity_id
_entity_poly.type
_entity_poly.pdbx_seq_one_letter_code
_entity_poly.pdbx_strand_id
1 'polypeptide(L)'
;MPSMATEDQLFSKTPAALEIWREAYSHILSSGQTAFPGYTGLVETPIATFQPQIKGEKVISKWDLIITDSKGRDFKKFKGSGNQAIVVVWDGYNDKNEIINVGDMYTYVFNYTDMTGNPHMVVGRPFFY
;
A
#
# COMPACT_ATOMS: atom_id res chain seq x y z
N MET A 1 -0.17 50.01 6.20
CA MET A 1 -1.43 49.41 6.68
C MET A 1 -2.54 49.72 5.69
N PRO A 2 -3.17 48.70 5.08
CA PRO A 2 -4.56 48.75 4.61
C PRO A 2 -5.47 47.86 5.49
N SER A 3 -6.75 48.22 5.51
CA SER A 3 -7.82 47.80 6.43
C SER A 3 -8.43 46.44 6.11
N MET A 4 -8.86 45.70 7.15
CA MET A 4 -9.39 44.33 7.22
C MET A 4 -10.73 44.09 6.47
N ALA A 5 -11.13 44.95 5.53
CA ALA A 5 -12.45 44.89 4.89
C ALA A 5 -12.47 44.33 3.45
N THR A 6 -11.35 43.79 2.95
CA THR A 6 -11.27 43.26 1.57
C THR A 6 -11.26 41.72 1.51
N GLU A 7 -11.09 41.02 2.64
CA GLU A 7 -11.00 39.54 2.66
C GLU A 7 -12.35 38.81 2.77
N ASP A 8 -13.38 39.44 3.35
CA ASP A 8 -14.67 38.76 3.59
C ASP A 8 -15.49 38.48 2.33
N GLN A 9 -15.14 39.10 1.19
CA GLN A 9 -15.87 38.92 -0.07
C GLN A 9 -15.42 37.68 -0.86
N LEU A 10 -14.27 37.08 -0.55
CA LEU A 10 -13.76 35.88 -1.25
C LEU A 10 -14.41 34.58 -0.76
N PHE A 11 -15.02 34.57 0.43
CA PHE A 11 -15.60 33.36 1.05
C PHE A 11 -17.13 33.23 0.91
N SER A 12 -17.82 34.18 0.27
CA SER A 12 -19.30 34.22 0.29
C SER A 12 -20.02 33.56 -0.90
N LYS A 13 -19.30 32.85 -1.78
CA LYS A 13 -19.94 32.05 -2.83
C LYS A 13 -19.28 30.69 -2.94
N THR A 14 -19.77 29.73 -2.17
CA THR A 14 -19.50 28.31 -2.37
C THR A 14 -20.30 27.85 -3.59
N PRO A 15 -19.68 27.53 -4.74
CA PRO A 15 -20.42 26.93 -5.85
C PRO A 15 -20.79 25.50 -5.47
N ALA A 16 -21.97 25.03 -5.87
CA ALA A 16 -22.49 23.68 -5.62
C ALA A 16 -21.50 22.54 -5.97
N ALA A 17 -20.47 22.83 -6.76
CA ALA A 17 -19.34 21.93 -7.01
C ALA A 17 -18.59 21.49 -5.73
N LEU A 18 -18.62 22.26 -4.63
CA LEU A 18 -17.94 21.93 -3.38
C LEU A 18 -18.76 21.03 -2.42
N GLU A 19 -20.07 20.85 -2.62
CA GLU A 19 -20.86 19.90 -1.82
C GLU A 19 -20.53 18.45 -2.19
N ILE A 20 -20.30 18.18 -3.48
CA ILE A 20 -19.97 16.85 -4.00
C ILE A 20 -18.65 16.33 -3.38
N TRP A 21 -17.72 17.23 -3.06
CA TRP A 21 -16.44 16.88 -2.45
C TRP A 21 -16.52 16.64 -0.94
N ARG A 22 -17.56 17.11 -0.24
CA ARG A 22 -17.67 16.93 1.22
C ARG A 22 -18.17 15.54 1.62
N GLU A 23 -19.03 14.94 0.80
CA GLU A 23 -19.55 13.58 1.04
C GLU A 23 -18.55 12.50 0.60
N ALA A 24 -17.84 12.70 -0.52
CA ALA A 24 -16.89 11.70 -1.01
C ALA A 24 -15.62 11.59 -0.15
N TYR A 25 -15.19 12.68 0.52
CA TYR A 25 -13.92 12.72 1.25
C TYR A 25 -14.04 12.51 2.77
N SER A 26 -15.24 12.59 3.34
CA SER A 26 -15.43 12.36 4.78
C SER A 26 -15.26 10.88 5.17
N HIS A 27 -15.44 9.95 4.24
CA HIS A 27 -15.23 8.52 4.50
C HIS A 27 -13.77 8.06 4.39
N ILE A 28 -12.87 8.90 3.86
CA ILE A 28 -11.44 8.58 3.65
C ILE A 28 -10.51 9.29 4.64
N LEU A 29 -11.04 10.16 5.50
CA LEU A 29 -10.27 10.88 6.54
C LEU A 29 -10.64 10.48 7.96
N SER A 30 -11.37 9.37 8.16
CA SER A 30 -11.44 8.71 9.46
C SER A 30 -10.19 7.86 9.67
N SER A 31 -9.01 8.49 9.69
CA SER A 31 -7.85 7.87 10.31
C SER A 31 -8.13 7.82 11.81
N GLY A 32 -8.48 6.64 12.31
CA GLY A 32 -8.63 6.39 13.75
C GLY A 32 -7.30 6.45 14.52
N GLN A 33 -6.20 6.87 13.89
CA GLN A 33 -4.94 7.11 14.59
C GLN A 33 -5.05 8.37 15.44
N THR A 34 -5.40 8.17 16.70
CA THR A 34 -5.17 9.17 17.74
C THR A 34 -3.66 9.39 17.84
N ALA A 35 -3.18 10.55 17.40
CA ALA A 35 -1.78 10.92 17.53
C ALA A 35 -1.44 11.16 19.00
N PHE A 36 -0.76 10.21 19.64
CA PHE A 36 -0.22 10.37 20.99
C PHE A 36 1.22 10.89 20.90
N PRO A 37 1.50 12.14 21.28
CA PRO A 37 2.81 12.79 21.08
C PRO A 37 3.93 12.29 22.01
N GLY A 38 3.82 11.07 22.56
CA GLY A 38 4.77 10.45 23.49
C GLY A 38 5.25 9.04 23.11
N TYR A 39 4.81 8.48 21.99
CA TYR A 39 5.28 7.18 21.50
C TYR A 39 6.31 7.38 20.37
N THR A 40 7.60 7.21 20.67
CA THR A 40 8.69 7.29 19.68
C THR A 40 8.86 6.01 18.85
N GLY A 41 7.85 5.14 18.83
CA GLY A 41 7.84 3.92 18.03
C GLY A 41 6.50 3.26 18.19
N LEU A 42 5.85 2.96 17.06
CA LEU A 42 4.94 1.84 16.81
C LEU A 42 4.38 2.08 15.40
N VAL A 43 5.23 1.85 14.38
CA VAL A 43 4.68 1.37 13.11
C VAL A 43 4.13 -0.01 13.47
N GLU A 44 2.81 -0.16 13.51
CA GLU A 44 2.18 -1.45 13.82
C GLU A 44 2.61 -2.45 12.74
N THR A 45 3.47 -3.38 13.12
CA THR A 45 3.83 -4.49 12.25
C THR A 45 2.80 -5.61 12.43
N PRO A 46 2.39 -6.29 11.34
CA PRO A 46 2.88 -6.13 9.98
C PRO A 46 2.15 -5.05 9.18
N ILE A 47 2.88 -4.39 8.27
CA ILE A 47 2.35 -3.40 7.34
C ILE A 47 1.47 -4.03 6.27
N ALA A 48 1.89 -5.17 5.75
CA ALA A 48 1.15 -5.90 4.74
C ALA A 48 1.32 -7.40 4.92
N THR A 49 0.25 -8.13 4.63
CA THR A 49 0.26 -9.58 4.52
C THR A 49 -0.20 -9.96 3.13
N PHE A 50 0.67 -10.64 2.37
CA PHE A 50 0.41 -11.06 1.01
C PHE A 50 0.02 -12.53 0.97
N GLN A 51 -1.10 -12.82 0.31
CA GLN A 51 -1.60 -14.18 0.07
C GLN A 51 -1.91 -14.34 -1.43
N PRO A 52 -0.88 -14.64 -2.26
CA PRO A 52 -1.06 -14.80 -3.70
C PRO A 52 -2.08 -15.90 -4.02
N GLN A 53 -3.11 -15.56 -4.80
CA GLN A 53 -4.15 -16.50 -5.19
C GLN A 53 -3.69 -17.29 -6.42
N ILE A 54 -3.34 -18.55 -6.20
CA ILE A 54 -2.92 -19.47 -7.26
C ILE A 54 -4.18 -20.12 -7.86
N LYS A 55 -4.34 -20.02 -9.18
CA LYS A 55 -5.49 -20.60 -9.88
C LYS A 55 -5.25 -22.07 -10.20
N GLY A 56 -6.22 -22.92 -9.85
CA GLY A 56 -6.22 -24.36 -10.11
C GLY A 56 -5.31 -25.16 -9.19
N GLU A 57 -5.28 -26.48 -9.40
CA GLU A 57 -4.40 -27.39 -8.68
C GLU A 57 -2.98 -27.34 -9.27
N LYS A 58 -2.22 -26.31 -8.91
CA LYS A 58 -0.82 -26.18 -9.31
C LYS A 58 0.09 -26.44 -8.11
N VAL A 59 1.08 -27.31 -8.31
CA VAL A 59 2.12 -27.57 -7.31
C VAL A 59 3.32 -26.68 -7.60
N ILE A 60 3.65 -25.81 -6.65
CA ILE A 60 4.77 -24.87 -6.77
C ILE A 60 6.10 -25.54 -6.38
N SER A 61 7.10 -25.43 -7.25
CA SER A 61 8.47 -25.84 -6.97
C SER A 61 9.24 -24.72 -6.26
N LYS A 62 9.22 -23.51 -6.84
CA LYS A 62 9.91 -22.32 -6.33
C LYS A 62 9.10 -21.06 -6.62
N TRP A 63 9.27 -20.04 -5.79
CA TRP A 63 8.58 -18.78 -5.95
C TRP A 63 9.41 -17.59 -5.46
N ASP A 64 9.07 -16.42 -5.98
CA ASP A 64 9.45 -15.12 -5.42
C ASP A 64 8.27 -14.15 -5.38
N LEU A 65 8.29 -13.27 -4.38
CA LEU A 65 7.35 -12.16 -4.24
C LEU A 65 8.16 -10.87 -4.21
N ILE A 66 7.90 -9.99 -5.17
CA ILE A 66 8.59 -8.72 -5.34
C ILE A 66 7.60 -7.62 -5.03
N ILE A 67 7.83 -6.85 -3.98
CA ILE A 67 7.10 -5.63 -3.69
C ILE A 67 7.70 -4.52 -4.53
N THR A 68 6.86 -3.74 -5.22
CA THR A 68 7.30 -2.62 -6.05
C THR A 68 6.66 -1.30 -5.61
N ASP A 69 7.39 -0.21 -5.80
CA ASP A 69 6.90 1.14 -5.53
C ASP A 69 6.04 1.70 -6.68
N SER A 70 5.53 2.91 -6.51
CA SER A 70 4.71 3.64 -7.50
C SER A 70 5.41 3.87 -8.84
N LYS A 71 6.75 3.77 -8.88
CA LYS A 71 7.58 3.90 -10.09
C LYS A 71 7.92 2.53 -10.70
N GLY A 72 7.37 1.44 -10.16
CA GLY A 72 7.64 0.07 -10.60
C GLY A 72 9.03 -0.43 -10.22
N ARG A 73 9.72 0.22 -9.28
CA ARG A 73 11.04 -0.21 -8.80
C ARG A 73 10.86 -1.27 -7.71
N ASP A 74 11.69 -2.30 -7.75
CA ASP A 74 11.75 -3.32 -6.71
C ASP A 74 12.09 -2.66 -5.37
N PHE A 75 11.18 -2.82 -4.42
CA PHE A 75 11.33 -2.35 -3.04
C PHE A 75 11.82 -3.47 -2.14
N LYS A 76 11.19 -4.65 -2.18
CA LYS A 76 11.54 -5.79 -1.32
C LYS A 76 11.34 -7.09 -2.06
N LYS A 77 12.21 -8.08 -1.83
CA LYS A 77 12.07 -9.41 -2.44
C LYS A 77 12.04 -10.52 -1.39
N PHE A 78 11.02 -11.37 -1.48
CA PHE A 78 10.90 -12.62 -0.74
C PHE A 78 11.05 -13.79 -1.69
N LYS A 79 11.55 -14.92 -1.19
CA LYS A 79 11.73 -16.15 -1.96
C LYS A 79 11.36 -17.35 -1.10
N GLY A 80 10.91 -18.42 -1.75
CA GLY A 80 10.68 -19.69 -1.10
C GLY A 80 10.42 -20.81 -2.09
N SER A 81 10.01 -21.95 -1.56
CA SER A 81 9.74 -23.17 -2.33
C SER A 81 8.55 -23.93 -1.77
N GLY A 82 8.04 -24.87 -2.56
CA GLY A 82 6.95 -25.75 -2.16
C GLY A 82 5.55 -25.12 -2.25
N ASN A 83 4.56 -25.95 -1.91
CA ASN A 83 3.14 -25.71 -2.16
C ASN A 83 2.31 -25.47 -0.89
N GLN A 84 2.96 -25.13 0.24
CA GLN A 84 2.24 -24.72 1.45
C GLN A 84 1.50 -23.40 1.19
N ALA A 85 0.50 -23.06 2.01
CA ALA A 85 -0.18 -21.78 1.93
C ALA A 85 0.86 -20.64 2.00
N ILE A 86 1.08 -19.97 0.88
CA ILE A 86 2.10 -18.93 0.77
C ILE A 86 1.53 -17.67 1.41
N VAL A 87 2.00 -17.39 2.63
CA VAL A 87 1.70 -16.17 3.36
C VAL A 87 3.01 -15.43 3.57
N VAL A 88 3.14 -14.24 2.99
CA VAL A 88 4.31 -13.38 3.16
C VAL A 88 3.90 -12.20 4.03
N VAL A 89 4.53 -12.08 5.18
CA VAL A 89 4.32 -10.99 6.13
C VAL A 89 5.45 -9.98 5.96
N TRP A 90 5.10 -8.70 5.83
CA TRP A 90 6.06 -7.64 5.61
C TRP A 90 5.89 -6.51 6.63
N ASP A 91 7.02 -6.01 7.11
CA ASP A 91 7.18 -5.01 8.17
C ASP A 91 7.37 -3.58 7.65
N GLY A 92 7.36 -3.37 6.32
CA GLY A 92 7.54 -2.06 5.70
C GLY A 92 9.00 -1.69 5.42
N TYR A 93 9.95 -2.60 5.63
CA TYR A 93 11.36 -2.34 5.36
C TYR A 93 11.84 -3.04 4.08
N ASN A 94 12.68 -2.34 3.31
CA ASN A 94 13.36 -2.96 2.19
C ASN A 94 14.58 -3.80 2.63
N ASP A 95 15.36 -4.30 1.67
CA ASP A 95 16.59 -5.07 1.96
C ASP A 95 17.76 -4.21 2.46
N LYS A 96 17.66 -2.88 2.33
CA LYS A 96 18.62 -1.91 2.84
C LYS A 96 18.19 -1.28 4.17
N ASN A 97 17.13 -1.82 4.78
CA ASN A 97 16.52 -1.30 6.01
C ASN A 97 15.95 0.14 5.87
N GLU A 98 15.59 0.54 4.66
CA GLU A 98 14.83 1.77 4.39
C GLU A 98 13.34 1.46 4.56
N ILE A 99 12.63 2.33 5.27
CA ILE A 99 11.20 2.23 5.51
C ILE A 99 10.40 2.74 4.30
N ILE A 100 9.18 2.24 4.12
CA ILE A 100 8.23 2.80 3.16
C ILE A 100 7.96 4.28 3.41
N ASN A 101 7.55 4.97 2.34
CA ASN A 101 7.03 6.33 2.44
C ASN A 101 5.52 6.28 2.61
N VAL A 102 5.02 7.04 3.58
CA VAL A 102 3.58 7.26 3.75
C VAL A 102 3.05 8.11 2.60
N GLY A 103 1.86 7.77 2.10
CA GLY A 103 1.20 8.33 0.94
C GLY A 103 1.59 7.68 -0.39
N ASP A 104 2.63 6.84 -0.42
CA ASP A 104 3.07 6.17 -1.65
C ASP A 104 2.21 4.92 -1.94
N MET A 105 2.04 4.64 -3.23
CA MET A 105 1.40 3.42 -3.69
C MET A 105 2.43 2.30 -3.83
N TYR A 106 2.08 1.13 -3.33
CA TYR A 106 2.86 -0.10 -3.46
C TYR A 106 2.03 -1.20 -4.10
N THR A 107 2.69 -2.14 -4.77
CA THR A 107 2.06 -3.38 -5.26
C THR A 107 3.04 -4.53 -5.11
N TYR A 108 2.63 -5.74 -5.51
CA TYR A 108 3.52 -6.88 -5.57
C TYR A 108 3.34 -7.69 -6.85
N VAL A 109 4.43 -8.34 -7.26
CA VAL A 109 4.46 -9.35 -8.31
C VAL A 109 4.89 -10.66 -7.68
N PHE A 110 4.06 -11.68 -7.83
CA PHE A 110 4.36 -13.03 -7.38
C PHE A 110 4.70 -13.91 -8.59
N ASN A 111 5.95 -14.36 -8.65
CA ASN A 111 6.43 -15.26 -9.69
C ASN A 111 6.61 -16.66 -9.09
N TYR A 112 6.19 -17.69 -9.81
CA TYR A 112 6.42 -19.06 -9.39
C TYR A 112 6.67 -19.99 -10.56
N THR A 113 7.35 -21.10 -10.28
CA THR A 113 7.55 -22.19 -11.23
C THR A 113 6.81 -23.42 -10.71
N ASP A 114 6.02 -24.06 -11.56
CA ASP A 114 5.37 -25.32 -11.21
C ASP A 114 6.37 -26.51 -11.19
N MET A 115 5.93 -27.68 -10.72
CA MET A 115 6.76 -28.90 -10.70
C MET A 115 7.17 -29.40 -12.08
N THR A 116 6.50 -28.95 -13.15
CA THR A 116 6.82 -29.31 -14.54
C THR A 116 7.78 -28.31 -15.19
N GLY A 117 8.14 -27.23 -14.48
CA GLY A 117 9.08 -26.21 -14.94
C GLY A 117 8.43 -24.99 -15.59
N ASN A 118 7.10 -24.89 -15.65
CA ASN A 118 6.46 -23.74 -16.30
C ASN A 118 6.46 -22.52 -15.36
N PRO A 119 6.87 -21.33 -15.85
CA PRO A 119 6.78 -20.10 -15.09
C PRO A 119 5.36 -19.51 -15.13
N HIS A 120 4.99 -18.88 -14.01
CA HIS A 120 3.72 -18.20 -13.84
C HIS A 120 3.91 -16.89 -13.06
N MET A 121 3.03 -15.93 -13.32
CA MET A 121 3.05 -14.61 -12.71
C MET A 121 1.65 -14.23 -12.23
N VAL A 122 1.57 -13.68 -11.03
CA VAL A 122 0.35 -13.12 -10.43
C VAL A 122 0.69 -11.72 -9.92
N VAL A 123 -0.08 -10.73 -10.38
CA VAL A 123 0.07 -9.34 -9.93
C VAL A 123 -0.94 -9.06 -8.82
N GLY A 124 -0.44 -8.49 -7.74
CA GLY A 124 -1.21 -8.04 -6.59
C GLY A 124 -2.06 -6.82 -6.88
N ARG A 125 -3.04 -6.58 -6.01
CA ARG A 125 -3.75 -5.30 -6.01
C ARG A 125 -2.85 -4.24 -5.39
N PRO A 126 -2.74 -3.05 -6.01
CA PRO A 126 -2.04 -1.93 -5.38
C PRO A 126 -2.72 -1.50 -4.09
N PHE A 127 -1.93 -0.98 -3.15
CA PHE A 127 -2.38 -0.42 -1.89
C PHE A 127 -1.58 0.84 -1.56
N PHE A 128 -2.21 1.74 -0.80
CA PHE A 128 -1.56 2.90 -0.22
C PHE A 128 -1.19 2.58 1.23
N TYR A 129 -0.12 3.19 1.72
CA TYR A 129 0.25 3.17 3.12
C TYR A 129 0.41 4.60 3.63
#